data_AF-A0AAW2SSY6-F1
#
_entry.id   AF-A0AAW2SSY6-F1
#
_cell.length_a   1.000
_cell.length_b   1.000
_cell.length_c   1.000
_cell.angle_alpha   90.00
_cell.angle_beta   90.00
_cell.angle_gamma   90.00
#
_symmetry.space_group_name_H-M   'P 1'
#
loop_
_entity.id
_entity.type
_entity.pdbx_description
1 polymer ?
#
loop_
_entity_poly.entity_id
_entity_poly.type
_entity_poly.pdbx_seq_one_letter_code
_entity_poly.pdbx_strand_id
1 'polypeptide(L)'
;MKDMIRELQNAGCELSDEQQVLAVLRSLPEQTWGHVKLVLTHNEQIKTFDSVASHLKLEADRRESERAQQAAFVAHADQRKPHKGKRWNKPNGAGPSQSQKQNLAPQGDKTMKTSPRKEGWKEKHGEGQML
;
A
#
# COMPACT_ATOMS: atom_id res chain seq x y z
N MET A 1 26.09 -0.97 -38.34
CA MET A 1 25.92 -0.04 -37.20
C MET A 1 27.23 0.64 -36.80
N LYS A 2 28.34 -0.10 -36.67
CA LYS A 2 29.67 0.49 -36.44
C LYS A 2 30.12 1.47 -37.54
N ASP A 3 29.78 1.19 -38.81
CA ASP A 3 30.12 2.09 -39.92
C ASP A 3 29.35 3.41 -39.86
N MET A 4 28.07 3.37 -39.49
CA MET A 4 27.24 4.57 -39.31
C MET A 4 27.75 5.48 -38.18
N ILE A 5 28.25 4.90 -37.07
CA ILE A 5 28.90 5.67 -35.99
C ILE A 5 30.19 6.32 -36.48
N ARG A 6 31.02 5.60 -37.25
CA ARG A 6 32.25 6.14 -37.87
C ARG A 6 31.96 7.24 -38.88
N GLU A 7 30.91 7.09 -39.70
CA GLU A 7 30.50 8.11 -40.67
C GLU A 7 30.01 9.39 -39.99
N LEU A 8 29.23 9.27 -38.91
CA LEU A 8 28.80 10.42 -38.10
C LEU A 8 29.98 11.13 -37.43
N GLN A 9 30.95 10.37 -36.90
CA GLN A 9 32.20 10.92 -36.35
C GLN A 9 33.02 11.64 -37.43
N ASN A 10 33.17 11.03 -38.62
CA ASN A 10 33.89 11.65 -39.74
C ASN A 10 33.18 12.90 -40.31
N ALA A 11 31.86 12.98 -40.19
CA ALA A 11 31.07 14.15 -40.57
C ALA A 11 31.16 15.30 -39.54
N GLY A 12 31.90 15.12 -38.44
CA GLY A 12 32.01 16.11 -37.36
C GLY A 12 30.75 16.20 -36.49
N CYS A 13 29.84 15.23 -36.58
CA CYS A 13 28.69 15.11 -35.67
C CYS A 13 29.11 14.40 -34.39
N GLU A 14 29.89 15.09 -33.55
CA GLU A 14 30.18 14.62 -32.19
C GLU A 14 29.00 14.96 -31.27
N LEU A 15 28.31 13.92 -30.80
CA LEU A 15 27.27 14.08 -29.79
C LEU A 15 27.92 14.33 -28.43
N SER A 16 27.48 15.39 -27.74
CA SER A 16 27.90 15.63 -26.36
C SER A 16 27.49 14.48 -25.44
N ASP A 17 28.21 14.30 -24.33
CA ASP A 17 27.86 13.26 -23.34
C ASP A 17 26.40 13.36 -22.90
N GLU A 18 25.89 14.57 -22.71
CA GLU A 18 24.47 14.83 -22.41
C GLU A 18 23.54 14.32 -23.51
N GLN A 19 23.86 14.55 -24.79
CA GLN A 19 23.06 14.06 -25.92
C GLN A 19 23.08 12.54 -26.00
N GLN A 20 24.22 11.91 -25.76
CA GLN A 20 24.35 10.46 -25.75
C GLN A 20 23.54 9.86 -24.59
N VAL A 21 23.64 10.43 -23.39
CA VAL A 21 22.84 10.04 -22.22
C VAL A 21 21.35 10.17 -22.49
N LEU A 22 20.90 11.29 -23.07
CA LEU A 22 19.49 11.47 -23.45
C LEU A 22 19.03 10.46 -24.49
N ALA A 23 19.87 10.12 -25.48
CA ALA A 23 19.55 9.10 -26.47
C ALA A 23 19.37 7.72 -25.81
N VAL A 24 20.24 7.35 -24.88
CA VAL A 24 20.12 6.11 -24.11
C VAL A 24 18.88 6.11 -23.23
N LEU A 25 18.62 7.19 -22.49
CA LEU A 25 17.42 7.32 -21.66
C LEU A 25 16.14 7.18 -22.48
N ARG A 26 16.06 7.82 -23.66
CA ARG A 26 14.92 7.71 -24.57
C ARG A 26 14.71 6.29 -25.12
N SER A 27 15.78 5.51 -25.24
CA SER A 27 15.73 4.12 -25.71
C SER A 27 15.15 3.11 -24.70
N LEU A 28 15.00 3.51 -23.43
CA LEU A 28 14.45 2.62 -22.39
C LEU A 28 12.96 2.28 -22.66
N PRO A 29 12.52 1.04 -22.33
CA PRO A 29 11.14 0.61 -22.49
C PRO A 29 10.14 1.49 -21.72
N GLU A 30 9.09 1.94 -22.40
CA GLU A 30 8.12 2.88 -21.82
C GLU A 30 7.28 2.24 -20.71
N GLN A 31 6.92 0.96 -20.88
CA GLN A 31 6.02 0.24 -19.98
C GLN A 31 6.61 0.08 -18.57
N THR A 32 7.93 -0.03 -18.46
CA THR A 32 8.61 -0.25 -17.17
C THR A 32 9.33 1.00 -16.68
N TRP A 33 9.84 1.85 -17.59
CA TRP A 33 10.71 2.96 -17.25
C TRP A 33 10.16 4.35 -17.55
N GLY A 34 8.94 4.49 -18.09
CA GLY A 34 8.38 5.79 -18.53
C GLY A 34 8.51 6.91 -17.49
N HIS A 35 8.14 6.64 -16.23
CA HIS A 35 8.30 7.62 -15.15
C HIS A 35 9.77 7.99 -14.88
N VAL A 36 10.65 6.99 -14.85
CA VAL A 36 12.09 7.21 -14.62
C VAL A 36 12.70 7.98 -15.78
N LYS A 37 12.34 7.66 -17.02
CA LYS A 37 12.76 8.43 -18.21
C LYS A 37 12.40 9.89 -18.05
N LEU A 38 11.14 10.19 -17.74
CA LEU A 38 10.65 11.56 -17.56
C LEU A 38 11.49 12.33 -16.52
N VAL A 39 11.70 11.73 -15.34
CA VAL A 39 12.49 12.34 -14.26
C VAL A 39 13.95 12.56 -14.69
N LEU A 40 14.60 11.56 -15.28
CA LEU A 40 16.01 11.64 -15.65
C LEU A 40 16.24 12.58 -16.85
N THR A 41 15.29 12.69 -17.79
CA THR A 41 15.41 13.60 -18.94
C THR A 41 15.30 15.08 -18.60
N HIS A 42 14.67 15.40 -17.46
CA HIS A 42 14.52 16.78 -17.00
C HIS A 42 15.50 17.14 -15.87
N ASN A 43 16.34 16.19 -15.43
CA ASN A 43 17.29 16.43 -14.36
C ASN A 43 18.64 16.88 -14.92
N GLU A 44 18.94 18.18 -14.76
CA GLU A 44 20.19 18.78 -15.25
C GLU A 44 21.45 18.24 -14.55
N GLN A 45 21.33 17.51 -13.45
CA GLN A 45 22.47 16.91 -12.75
C GLN A 45 22.89 15.54 -13.32
N ILE A 46 22.08 14.97 -14.22
CA ILE A 46 22.32 13.63 -14.78
C ILE A 46 22.95 13.77 -16.16
N LYS A 47 24.26 14.00 -16.15
CA LYS A 47 25.07 14.20 -17.36
C LYS A 47 25.94 13.00 -17.72
N THR A 48 26.04 12.02 -16.81
CA THR A 48 26.95 10.88 -16.96
C THR A 48 26.19 9.56 -16.95
N PHE A 49 26.73 8.57 -17.66
CA PHE A 49 26.19 7.22 -17.68
C PHE A 49 26.19 6.56 -16.29
N ASP A 50 27.19 6.85 -15.45
CA ASP A 50 27.27 6.31 -14.10
C ASP A 50 26.11 6.78 -13.22
N SER A 51 25.74 8.06 -13.33
CA SER A 51 24.60 8.63 -12.61
C SER A 51 23.28 7.97 -13.05
N VAL A 52 23.10 7.80 -14.38
CA VAL A 52 21.95 7.08 -14.94
C VAL A 52 21.91 5.64 -14.46
N ALA A 53 23.03 4.92 -14.52
CA ALA A 53 23.11 3.53 -14.12
C ALA A 53 22.77 3.35 -12.64
N SER A 54 23.30 4.22 -11.76
CA SER A 54 23.00 4.22 -10.34
C SER A 54 21.50 4.44 -10.07
N HIS A 55 20.90 5.44 -10.73
CA HIS A 55 19.45 5.72 -10.61
C HIS A 55 18.58 4.55 -11.09
N LEU A 56 18.93 3.94 -12.22
CA LEU A 56 18.20 2.78 -12.75
C LEU A 56 18.27 1.59 -11.80
N LYS A 57 19.42 1.37 -11.16
CA LYS A 57 19.60 0.29 -10.19
C LYS A 57 18.73 0.50 -8.95
N LEU A 58 18.76 1.70 -8.36
CA LEU A 58 17.91 2.03 -7.20
C LEU A 58 16.41 1.89 -7.52
N GLU A 59 15.99 2.31 -8.71
CA GLU A 59 14.60 2.16 -9.13
C GLU A 59 14.20 0.70 -9.43
N ALA A 60 15.15 -0.14 -9.85
CA ALA A 60 14.91 -1.58 -9.96
C ALA A 60 14.69 -2.21 -8.58
N ASP A 61 15.60 -1.93 -7.63
CA ASP A 61 15.57 -2.46 -6.27
C ASP A 61 14.30 -2.01 -5.52
N ARG A 62 13.90 -0.75 -5.70
CA ARG A 62 12.65 -0.22 -5.13
C ARG A 62 11.43 -1.00 -5.63
N ARG A 63 11.32 -1.23 -6.93
CA ARG A 63 10.19 -1.99 -7.50
C ARG A 63 10.18 -3.43 -7.05
N GLU A 64 11.34 -4.07 -6.92
CA GLU A 64 11.43 -5.43 -6.40
C GLU A 64 10.97 -5.50 -4.94
N SER A 65 11.40 -4.54 -4.13
CA SER A 65 10.97 -4.41 -2.74
C SER A 65 9.46 -4.20 -2.62
N GLU A 66 8.88 -3.36 -3.47
CA GLU A 66 7.43 -3.13 -3.52
C GLU A 66 6.66 -4.39 -3.92
N ARG A 67 7.16 -5.15 -4.90
CA ARG A 67 6.56 -6.44 -5.27
C ARG A 67 6.61 -7.44 -4.12
N ALA A 68 7.74 -7.52 -3.41
CA ALA A 68 7.87 -8.39 -2.25
C ALA A 68 6.90 -8.00 -1.13
N GLN A 69 6.74 -6.69 -0.86
CA GLN A 69 5.78 -6.18 0.12
C GLN A 69 4.33 -6.49 -0.28
N GLN A 70 3.98 -6.29 -1.55
CA GLN A 70 2.64 -6.63 -2.06
C GLN A 70 2.35 -8.13 -1.93
N ALA A 71 3.32 -8.98 -2.28
CA ALA A 71 3.19 -10.43 -2.14
C ALA A 71 2.99 -10.84 -0.67
N ALA A 72 3.77 -10.27 0.26
CA ALA A 72 3.62 -10.52 1.69
C ALA A 72 2.24 -10.07 2.20
N PHE A 73 1.76 -8.90 1.78
CA PHE A 73 0.44 -8.40 2.15
C PHE A 73 -0.68 -9.34 1.71
N VAL A 74 -0.64 -9.83 0.45
CA VAL A 74 -1.62 -10.79 -0.08
C VAL A 74 -1.57 -12.11 0.69
N ALA A 75 -0.39 -12.64 0.98
CA ALA A 75 -0.23 -13.87 1.76
C ALA A 75 -0.82 -13.73 3.18
N HIS A 76 -0.60 -12.59 3.84
CA HIS A 76 -1.19 -12.32 5.16
C HIS A 76 -2.72 -12.13 5.12
N ALA A 77 -3.26 -11.62 4.01
CA ALA A 77 -4.70 -11.49 3.85
C ALA A 77 -5.38 -12.87 3.77
N ASP A 78 -4.78 -13.83 3.07
CA ASP A 78 -5.31 -15.19 2.90
C ASP A 78 -5.21 -16.05 4.17
N GLN A 79 -4.22 -15.76 5.03
CA GLN A 79 -4.04 -16.40 6.33
C GLN A 79 -5.09 -16.00 7.39
N ARG A 80 -5.91 -14.97 7.13
CA ARG A 80 -6.99 -14.56 8.05
C ARG A 80 -8.11 -15.60 8.03
N LYS A 81 -8.03 -16.58 8.93
CA LYS A 81 -9.14 -17.52 9.17
C LYS A 81 -10.43 -16.71 9.42
N PRO A 82 -11.53 -17.00 8.72
CA PRO A 82 -12.80 -16.35 9.02
C PRO A 82 -13.13 -16.63 10.49
N HIS A 83 -13.48 -15.58 11.23
CA HIS A 83 -13.92 -15.72 12.60
C HIS A 83 -15.17 -16.60 12.58
N LYS A 84 -15.02 -17.90 12.88
CA LYS A 84 -16.14 -18.81 13.05
C LYS A 84 -16.87 -18.37 14.31
N GLY A 85 -17.78 -17.41 14.17
CA GLY A 85 -18.74 -17.09 15.20
C GLY A 85 -19.38 -18.39 15.66
N LYS A 86 -19.36 -18.66 16.96
CA LYS A 86 -20.01 -19.83 17.54
C LYS A 86 -21.49 -19.77 17.13
N ARG A 87 -21.85 -20.58 16.14
CA ARG A 87 -23.25 -20.77 15.76
C ARG A 87 -23.88 -21.51 16.93
N TRP A 88 -24.76 -20.83 17.67
CA TRP A 88 -25.48 -21.43 18.80
C TRP A 88 -26.30 -22.61 18.25
N ASN A 89 -25.88 -23.84 18.56
CA ASN A 89 -26.70 -25.02 18.29
C ASN A 89 -27.94 -24.92 19.18
N LYS A 90 -29.08 -24.58 18.58
CA LYS A 90 -30.39 -24.86 19.18
C LYS A 90 -30.54 -26.39 19.23
N PRO A 91 -30.73 -27.01 20.40
CA PRO A 91 -31.11 -28.41 20.44
C PRO A 91 -32.51 -28.55 19.81
N ASN A 92 -32.63 -29.50 18.89
CA ASN A 92 -33.88 -29.92 18.29
C ASN A 92 -34.86 -30.32 19.41
N GLY A 93 -35.91 -29.53 19.60
CA GLY A 93 -37.05 -29.84 20.45
C GLY A 93 -38.32 -29.55 19.65
N ALA A 94 -39.12 -30.58 19.46
CA ALA A 94 -40.30 -30.62 18.61
C ALA A 94 -41.35 -29.52 18.93
N GLY A 95 -41.97 -28.99 17.87
CA GLY A 95 -43.41 -28.70 17.72
C GLY A 95 -44.11 -27.71 18.68
N PRO A 96 -44.98 -26.80 18.17
CA PRO A 96 -45.75 -25.90 19.02
C PRO A 96 -46.94 -26.66 19.64
N SER A 97 -47.01 -26.73 20.98
CA SER A 97 -48.21 -27.19 21.69
C SER A 97 -48.93 -26.01 22.31
N GLN A 98 -50.06 -25.68 21.71
CA GLN A 98 -51.07 -24.75 22.17
C GLN A 98 -51.72 -25.27 23.45
N SER A 99 -51.51 -24.59 24.58
CA SER A 99 -52.40 -24.71 25.74
C SER A 99 -52.50 -23.38 26.46
N GLN A 100 -53.56 -22.68 26.08
CA GLN A 100 -54.20 -21.54 26.70
C GLN A 100 -54.44 -21.78 28.20
N LYS A 101 -53.84 -20.95 29.07
CA LYS A 101 -54.44 -20.58 30.36
C LYS A 101 -54.31 -19.08 30.56
N GLN A 102 -55.44 -18.51 30.95
CA GLN A 102 -55.80 -17.12 30.90
C GLN A 102 -55.43 -16.42 32.22
N ASN A 103 -55.04 -15.15 32.09
CA ASN A 103 -55.18 -14.01 33.01
C ASN A 103 -54.50 -14.07 34.39
N LEU A 104 -53.62 -13.09 34.65
CA LEU A 104 -53.82 -12.04 35.67
C LEU A 104 -52.69 -10.97 35.61
N ALA A 105 -53.13 -9.73 35.36
CA ALA A 105 -52.53 -8.42 35.66
C ALA A 105 -51.37 -7.83 34.81
N PRO A 106 -51.34 -6.49 34.62
CA PRO A 106 -50.51 -5.79 33.63
C PRO A 106 -49.35 -5.00 34.24
N GLN A 107 -48.51 -4.45 33.34
CA GLN A 107 -47.91 -3.10 33.40
C GLN A 107 -46.39 -2.98 33.63
N GLY A 108 -45.77 -2.25 32.70
CA GLY A 108 -44.47 -1.55 32.84
C GLY A 108 -43.23 -2.43 32.62
N ASP A 109 -42.13 -1.99 32.04
CA ASP A 109 -41.78 -0.72 31.43
C ASP A 109 -40.55 -0.98 30.54
N LYS A 110 -40.27 -0.08 29.59
CA LYS A 110 -39.16 -0.20 28.63
C LYS A 110 -37.85 0.26 29.28
N THR A 111 -36.73 -0.20 28.71
CA THR A 111 -35.35 0.34 28.79
C THR A 111 -34.58 0.04 30.09
N MET A 112 -33.25 -0.19 30.12
CA MET A 112 -32.16 0.36 29.32
C MET A 112 -31.02 -0.65 29.10
N LYS A 113 -30.34 -0.52 27.95
CA LYS A 113 -29.03 -1.12 27.68
C LYS A 113 -27.99 -0.49 28.61
N THR A 114 -27.19 -1.30 29.28
CA THR A 114 -25.94 -0.84 29.93
C THR A 114 -24.74 -1.38 29.16
N SER A 115 -23.91 -0.46 28.65
CA SER A 115 -22.58 -0.75 28.10
C SER A 115 -21.53 -0.79 29.22
N PRO A 116 -20.50 -1.65 29.15
CA PRO A 116 -19.40 -1.60 30.11
C PRO A 116 -18.46 -0.41 29.84
N ARG A 117 -18.25 0.38 30.88
CA ARG A 117 -17.33 1.50 31.02
C ARG A 117 -15.88 1.06 30.80
N LYS A 118 -15.15 1.71 29.88
CA LYS A 118 -13.68 1.60 29.76
C LYS A 118 -13.03 2.56 30.74
N GLU A 119 -12.42 2.03 31.80
CA GLU A 119 -11.52 2.79 32.67
C GLU A 119 -10.07 2.62 32.18
N GLY A 120 -9.31 3.72 32.17
CA GLY A 120 -7.84 3.67 32.18
C GLY A 120 -7.11 4.60 31.22
N TRP A 121 -7.18 5.93 31.45
CA TRP A 121 -6.10 6.84 31.04
C TRP A 121 -5.51 7.46 32.31
N LYS A 122 -4.23 7.20 32.56
CA LYS A 122 -3.45 7.78 33.67
C LYS A 122 -3.05 9.21 33.28
N GLU A 123 -3.68 10.18 33.92
CA GLU A 123 -3.34 11.59 33.88
C GLU A 123 -1.99 11.81 34.60
N LYS A 124 -1.00 12.38 33.91
CA LYS A 124 0.22 12.91 34.54
C LYS A 124 0.01 14.40 34.74
N HIS A 125 -0.05 14.82 36.00
CA HIS A 125 -0.08 16.23 36.38
C HIS A 125 1.22 16.90 35.94
N GLY A 126 1.10 17.88 35.03
CA GLY A 126 2.10 18.90 34.79
C GLY A 126 1.63 20.18 35.47
N GLU A 127 2.24 20.53 36.59
CA GLU A 127 2.11 21.86 37.18
C GLU A 127 2.95 22.82 36.36
N GLY A 128 2.29 23.76 35.69
CA GLY A 128 2.93 24.95 35.15
C GLY A 128 3.14 25.98 36.24
N GLN A 129 4.27 26.68 36.21
CA GLN A 129 4.35 28.05 36.71
C GLN A 129 4.76 28.95 35.56
N MET A 130 3.91 29.96 35.34
CA MET A 130 4.09 31.08 34.44
C MET A 130 4.81 32.21 35.18
N LEU A 131 5.87 32.74 34.58
CA LEU A 131 6.19 34.16 34.30
C LEU A 131 7.69 34.34 34.08
#